data_AF-A0AAW5F2S7-F1
#
_entry.id   AF-A0AAW5F2S7-F1
#
_cell.length_a   1.000
_cell.length_b   1.000
_cell.length_c   1.000
_cell.angle_alpha   90.00
_cell.angle_beta   90.00
_cell.angle_gamma   90.00
#
_symmetry.space_group_name_H-M   'P 1'
#
loop_
_entity.id
_entity.type
_entity.pdbx_description
1 polymer ?
#
loop_
_entity_poly.entity_id
_entity_poly.type
_entity_poly.pdbx_seq_one_letter_code
_entity_poly.pdbx_strand_id
1 'polypeptide(L)'
;MWSMIVCDGDEAEREQLMDLARGCLEEMEVEAEVTGCADWPELDGMTRRGLPDAVIVAQDSVEGLNTITSARLLSRKIIWFSDLDFGVQAYRLCVPFFCQKPVTRYKMEQALTRFMEVNQGAGKA
;
A
#
# COMPACT_ATOMS: atom_id res chain seq x y z
N MET A 1 -4.67 16.35 5.60
CA MET A 1 -4.15 15.13 6.24
C MET A 1 -4.22 14.02 5.21
N TRP A 2 -3.08 13.46 4.85
CA TRP A 2 -2.95 12.36 3.89
C TRP A 2 -3.45 11.06 4.53
N SER A 3 -4.10 10.19 3.78
CA SER A 3 -4.71 8.98 4.32
C SER A 3 -4.09 7.71 3.72
N MET A 4 -3.63 6.82 4.59
CA MET A 4 -3.05 5.54 4.22
C MET A 4 -3.75 4.40 4.94
N ILE A 5 -4.05 3.34 4.19
CA ILE A 5 -4.58 2.08 4.73
C ILE A 5 -3.54 0.97 4.52
N VAL A 6 -3.25 0.20 5.57
CA VAL A 6 -2.43 -1.02 5.49
C VAL A 6 -3.34 -2.24 5.56
N CYS A 7 -3.29 -3.07 4.55
CA CYS A 7 -4.10 -4.28 4.39
C CYS A 7 -3.20 -5.52 4.48
N ASP A 8 -3.20 -6.16 5.64
CA ASP A 8 -2.49 -7.40 5.93
C ASP A 8 -3.29 -8.24 6.93
N GLY A 9 -3.40 -9.55 6.70
CA GLY A 9 -4.17 -10.44 7.57
C GLY A 9 -3.46 -10.77 8.88
N ASP A 10 -2.13 -10.70 8.92
CA ASP A 10 -1.34 -10.85 10.13
C ASP A 10 -1.36 -9.55 10.93
N GLU A 11 -1.93 -9.58 12.14
CA GLU A 11 -2.06 -8.40 12.99
C GLU A 11 -0.70 -7.83 13.44
N ALA A 12 0.28 -8.70 13.73
CA ALA A 12 1.59 -8.26 14.18
C ALA A 12 2.39 -7.63 13.04
N GLU A 13 2.36 -8.23 11.84
CA GLU A 13 2.99 -7.63 10.67
C GLU A 13 2.28 -6.34 10.26
N ARG A 14 0.94 -6.31 10.29
CA ARG A 14 0.16 -5.10 9.99
C ARG A 14 0.57 -3.93 10.88
N GLU A 15 0.69 -4.13 12.20
CA GLU A 15 1.11 -3.05 13.10
C GLU A 15 2.56 -2.61 12.83
N GLN A 16 3.47 -3.56 12.57
CA GLN A 16 4.85 -3.24 12.21
C GLN A 16 4.93 -2.41 10.92
N LEU A 17 4.14 -2.76 9.91
CA LEU A 17 4.07 -2.01 8.66
C LEU A 17 3.48 -0.61 8.87
N MET A 18 2.45 -0.48 9.72
CA MET A 18 1.85 0.79 10.07
C MET A 18 2.88 1.70 10.76
N ASP A 19 3.64 1.18 11.72
CA ASP A 19 4.69 1.94 12.41
C ASP A 19 5.84 2.35 11.47
N LEU A 20 6.28 1.44 10.59
CA LEU A 20 7.27 1.76 9.56
C LEU A 20 6.78 2.86 8.63
N ALA A 21 5.53 2.77 8.16
CA ALA A 21 4.94 3.77 7.28
C ALA A 21 4.83 5.13 7.98
N ARG A 22 4.33 5.18 9.21
CA ARG A 22 4.23 6.41 10.02
C ARG A 22 5.60 7.09 10.16
N GLY A 23 6.62 6.34 10.58
CA GLY A 23 7.96 6.89 10.76
C GLY A 23 8.57 7.44 9.46
N CYS A 24 8.38 6.73 8.34
CA CYS A 24 8.86 7.23 7.04
C CYS A 24 8.08 8.48 6.58
N LEU A 25 6.77 8.53 6.78
CA LEU A 25 5.94 9.69 6.40
C LEU A 25 6.27 10.93 7.22
N GLU A 26 6.53 10.76 8.52
CA GLU A 26 6.97 11.84 9.40
C GLU A 26 8.31 12.44 8.92
N GLU A 27 9.28 11.61 8.56
CA GLU A 27 10.56 12.06 8.01
C GLU A 27 10.46 12.74 6.65
N MET A 28 9.43 12.38 5.88
CA MET A 28 9.08 13.04 4.61
C MET A 28 8.25 14.33 4.81
N GLU A 29 8.02 14.74 6.06
CA GLU A 29 7.19 15.91 6.43
C GLU A 29 5.74 15.81 5.91
N VAL A 30 5.20 14.58 5.80
CA VAL A 30 3.83 14.33 5.35
C VAL A 30 2.93 14.04 6.55
N GLU A 31 2.02 14.98 6.85
CA GLU A 31 0.98 14.77 7.86
C GLU A 31 -0.04 13.72 7.40
N ALA A 32 0.10 12.49 7.92
CA ALA A 32 -0.67 11.33 7.49
C ALA A 32 -1.39 10.60 8.63
N GLU A 33 -2.61 10.13 8.35
CA GLU A 33 -3.32 9.14 9.14
C GLU A 33 -3.07 7.75 8.55
N VAL A 34 -2.52 6.83 9.36
CA VAL A 34 -2.23 5.45 8.96
C VAL A 34 -3.11 4.50 9.76
N THR A 35 -4.00 3.80 9.04
CA THR A 35 -4.97 2.84 9.59
C THR A 35 -4.75 1.44 9.03
N GLY A 36 -5.31 0.41 9.68
CA GLY A 36 -5.15 -0.99 9.29
C GLY A 36 -6.48 -1.68 9.01
N CYS A 37 -6.46 -2.67 8.11
CA CYS A 37 -7.55 -3.63 7.88
C CYS A 37 -6.97 -5.03 7.62
N ALA A 38 -7.75 -6.06 7.93
CA ALA A 38 -7.30 -7.45 7.81
C ALA A 38 -7.40 -8.01 6.38
N ASP A 39 -8.40 -7.57 5.62
CA ASP A 39 -8.76 -8.20 4.36
C ASP A 39 -9.44 -7.25 3.36
N TRP A 40 -9.77 -7.78 2.19
CA TRP A 40 -10.50 -7.04 1.15
C TRP A 40 -11.88 -6.53 1.59
N PRO A 41 -12.76 -7.34 2.22
CA PRO A 41 -14.04 -6.84 2.75
C PRO A 41 -13.92 -5.60 3.66
N GLU A 42 -12.97 -5.59 4.59
CA GLU A 42 -12.72 -4.43 5.44
C GLU A 42 -12.19 -3.24 4.64
N LEU A 43 -11.23 -3.48 3.73
CA LEU A 43 -10.69 -2.45 2.84
C LEU A 43 -11.77 -1.80 1.96
N ASP A 44 -12.68 -2.59 1.39
CA ASP A 44 -13.82 -2.10 0.61
C ASP A 44 -14.75 -1.25 1.49
N GLY A 45 -15.04 -1.72 2.71
CA GLY A 45 -15.83 -0.98 3.69
C GLY A 45 -15.23 0.38 4.05
N MET A 46 -13.91 0.46 4.21
CA MET A 46 -13.20 1.72 4.46
C MET A 46 -13.19 2.62 3.22
N THR A 47 -12.91 2.06 2.04
CA THR A 47 -12.85 2.79 0.77
C THR A 47 -14.20 3.42 0.39
N ARG A 48 -15.32 2.79 0.77
CA ARG A 48 -16.67 3.35 0.59
C ARG A 48 -16.96 4.56 1.47
N ARG A 49 -16.27 4.69 2.61
CA ARG A 49 -16.41 5.84 3.53
C ARG A 49 -15.56 7.02 3.06
N GLY A 50 -14.43 6.75 2.43
CA GLY A 50 -13.55 7.73 1.81
C GLY A 50 -12.42 7.05 1.04
N LEU A 51 -12.10 7.56 -0.15
CA LEU A 51 -10.99 7.04 -0.94
C LEU A 51 -9.65 7.40 -0.27
N PRO A 52 -8.79 6.43 0.08
CA PRO A 52 -7.50 6.72 0.67
C PRO A 52 -6.56 7.35 -0.37
N ASP A 53 -5.54 8.06 0.09
CA ASP A 53 -4.49 8.58 -0.79
C ASP A 53 -3.56 7.45 -1.27
N ALA A 54 -3.25 6.51 -0.38
CA ALA A 54 -2.45 5.32 -0.65
C ALA A 54 -2.96 4.10 0.11
N VAL A 55 -2.69 2.91 -0.42
CA VAL A 55 -2.96 1.63 0.22
C VAL A 55 -1.72 0.76 0.16
N ILE A 56 -1.26 0.26 1.30
CA ILE A 56 -0.29 -0.83 1.36
C ILE A 56 -1.07 -2.14 1.38
N VAL A 57 -0.85 -3.00 0.40
CA VAL A 57 -1.31 -4.40 0.46
C VAL A 57 -0.09 -5.26 0.74
N ALA A 58 -0.12 -6.02 1.83
CA ALA A 58 0.98 -6.89 2.22
C ALA A 58 0.56 -8.35 2.43
N GLN A 59 -0.71 -8.71 2.22
CA GLN A 59 -1.18 -10.09 2.43
C GLN A 59 -0.33 -11.17 1.73
N ASP A 60 -0.11 -12.26 2.47
CA ASP A 60 0.67 -13.42 2.02
C ASP A 60 -0.05 -14.29 0.98
N SER A 61 0.74 -15.14 0.33
CA SER A 61 0.29 -16.10 -0.68
C SER A 61 -0.50 -15.39 -1.79
N VAL A 62 -1.63 -15.97 -2.20
CA VAL A 62 -2.43 -15.42 -3.30
C VAL A 62 -3.41 -14.34 -2.85
N GLU A 63 -3.54 -14.09 -1.54
CA GLU A 63 -4.54 -13.16 -1.02
C GLU A 63 -4.24 -11.69 -1.36
N GLY A 64 -2.96 -11.32 -1.45
CA GLY A 64 -2.56 -10.02 -1.97
C GLY A 64 -3.02 -9.81 -3.42
N LEU A 65 -2.90 -10.83 -4.27
CA LEU A 65 -3.37 -10.77 -5.66
C LEU A 65 -4.91 -10.71 -5.72
N ASN A 66 -5.62 -11.49 -4.91
CA ASN A 66 -7.08 -11.45 -4.79
C ASN A 66 -7.57 -10.05 -4.39
N THR A 67 -6.89 -9.44 -3.41
CA THR A 67 -7.22 -8.10 -2.93
C THR A 67 -7.00 -7.05 -3.99
N ILE A 68 -5.86 -7.05 -4.69
CA ILE A 68 -5.54 -6.03 -5.70
C ILE A 68 -6.44 -6.14 -6.93
N THR A 69 -6.75 -7.37 -7.35
CA THR A 69 -7.66 -7.60 -8.48
C THR A 69 -9.10 -7.18 -8.16
N SER A 70 -9.52 -7.33 -6.90
CA SER A 70 -10.82 -6.84 -6.40
C SER A 70 -10.84 -5.31 -6.21
N ALA A 71 -9.75 -4.75 -5.68
CA ALA A 71 -9.51 -3.33 -5.43
C ALA A 71 -9.10 -2.55 -6.69
N ARG A 72 -9.63 -2.91 -7.86
CA ARG A 72 -9.13 -2.42 -9.15
C ARG A 72 -9.20 -0.89 -9.32
N LEU A 73 -10.17 -0.25 -8.66
CA LEU A 73 -10.30 1.22 -8.61
C LEU A 73 -9.15 1.89 -7.83
N LEU A 74 -8.50 1.15 -6.94
CA LEU A 74 -7.37 1.60 -6.14
C LEU A 74 -6.02 1.27 -6.78
N SER A 75 -5.96 0.63 -7.96
CA SER A 75 -4.70 0.07 -8.47
C SER A 75 -3.54 1.08 -8.55
N ARG A 76 -3.83 2.32 -8.95
CA ARG A 76 -2.84 3.42 -9.00
C ARG A 76 -2.48 4.02 -7.64
N LYS A 77 -3.16 3.59 -6.57
CA LYS A 77 -2.95 3.98 -5.18
C LYS A 77 -2.29 2.87 -4.35
N ILE A 78 -1.99 1.72 -4.95
CA ILE A 78 -1.48 0.55 -4.23
C ILE A 78 0.05 0.51 -4.23
N ILE A 79 0.61 0.28 -3.05
CA ILE A 79 1.97 -0.21 -2.82
C ILE A 79 1.84 -1.67 -2.42
N TRP A 80 2.45 -2.59 -3.16
CA TRP A 80 2.27 -4.02 -2.94
C TRP A 80 3.53 -4.69 -2.41
N PHE A 81 3.42 -5.31 -1.24
CA PHE A 81 4.39 -6.27 -0.71
C PHE A 81 3.83 -7.69 -0.71
N SER A 82 4.65 -8.70 -0.99
CA SER A 82 4.23 -10.11 -0.96
C SER A 82 5.39 -11.05 -0.65
N ASP A 83 5.10 -12.17 -0.01
CA ASP A 83 6.03 -13.31 0.15
C ASP A 83 6.38 -13.99 -1.19
N LEU A 84 5.50 -13.93 -2.19
CA LEU A 84 5.69 -14.49 -3.52
C LEU A 84 6.13 -13.42 -4.55
N ASP A 85 6.71 -13.87 -5.67
CA ASP A 85 7.07 -12.98 -6.77
C ASP A 85 5.88 -12.79 -7.74
N PHE A 86 5.25 -11.62 -7.64
CA PHE A 86 4.18 -11.16 -8.53
C PHE A 86 4.61 -10.00 -9.43
N GLY A 87 5.91 -9.81 -9.69
CA GLY A 87 6.40 -8.63 -10.42
C GLY A 87 5.76 -8.43 -11.80
N VAL A 88 5.53 -9.52 -12.55
CA VAL A 88 4.85 -9.46 -13.85
C VAL A 88 3.37 -9.07 -13.71
N GLN A 89 2.70 -9.56 -12.68
CA GLN A 89 1.30 -9.27 -12.38
C GLN A 89 1.14 -7.83 -11.91
N ALA A 90 2.02 -7.35 -11.03
CA ALA A 90 2.05 -5.97 -10.56
C ALA A 90 2.22 -4.98 -11.72
N TYR A 91 3.13 -5.28 -12.66
CA TYR A 91 3.29 -4.49 -13.89
C TYR A 91 2.01 -4.47 -14.73
N ARG A 92 1.40 -5.63 -14.98
CA ARG A 92 0.16 -5.74 -15.77
C ARG A 92 -1.04 -5.03 -15.13
N LEU A 93 -1.07 -4.97 -13.80
CA LEU A 93 -2.12 -4.32 -13.02
C LEU A 93 -1.84 -2.82 -12.81
N CYS A 94 -0.75 -2.29 -13.36
CA CYS A 94 -0.32 -0.90 -13.20
C CYS A 94 -0.16 -0.48 -11.73
N VAL A 95 0.30 -1.40 -10.87
CA VAL A 95 0.59 -1.08 -9.47
C VAL A 95 1.84 -0.19 -9.43
N PRO A 96 1.80 1.00 -8.78
CA PRO A 96 2.92 1.93 -8.72
C PRO A 96 4.22 1.33 -8.18
N PHE A 97 4.13 0.41 -7.23
CA PHE A 97 5.28 -0.20 -6.59
C PHE A 97 5.00 -1.65 -6.18
N PHE A 98 5.95 -2.54 -6.42
CA PHE A 98 5.94 -3.91 -5.93
C PHE A 98 7.32 -4.30 -5.38
N CYS A 99 7.35 -5.00 -4.24
CA CYS A 99 8.56 -5.61 -3.71
C CYS A 99 8.25 -6.83 -2.84
N GLN A 100 9.13 -7.82 -2.80
CA GLN A 100 8.90 -8.99 -1.93
C GLN A 100 9.18 -8.68 -0.45
N LYS A 101 8.50 -9.40 0.44
CA LYS A 101 8.78 -9.45 1.89
C LYS A 101 10.16 -10.10 2.18
N PRO A 102 10.75 -9.89 3.37
CA PRO A 102 10.28 -9.01 4.44
C PRO A 102 10.40 -7.53 4.05
N VAL A 103 9.50 -6.71 4.60
CA VAL A 103 9.53 -5.25 4.41
C VAL A 103 10.51 -4.65 5.40
N THR A 104 11.57 -4.02 4.89
CA THR A 104 12.52 -3.26 5.68
C THR A 104 12.20 -1.78 5.61
N ARG A 105 12.72 -0.98 6.56
CA ARG A 105 12.62 0.48 6.50
C ARG A 105 13.06 1.05 5.14
N TYR A 106 14.18 0.57 4.61
CA TYR A 106 14.67 0.96 3.29
C TYR A 106 13.70 0.64 2.14
N LYS A 107 13.00 -0.50 2.19
CA LYS A 107 11.98 -0.84 1.19
C LYS A 107 10.74 0.04 1.33
N MET A 108 10.35 0.37 2.56
CA MET A 108 9.23 1.27 2.84
C MET A 108 9.50 2.69 2.32
N GLU A 109 10.66 3.27 2.64
CA GLU A 109 11.09 4.58 2.13
C GLU A 109 11.10 4.64 0.61
N GLN A 110 11.67 3.62 -0.03
CA GLN A 110 11.68 3.53 -1.49
C GLN A 110 10.28 3.44 -2.09
N ALA A 111 9.38 2.68 -1.45
CA ALA A 111 8.01 2.54 -1.90
C ALA A 111 7.27 3.87 -1.82
N LEU A 112 7.34 4.55 -0.68
CA LEU A 112 6.70 5.85 -0.46
C LEU A 112 7.27 6.93 -1.37
N THR A 113 8.59 7.01 -1.51
CA THR A 113 9.26 8.00 -2.38
C THR A 113 8.80 7.83 -3.82
N ARG A 114 8.88 6.62 -4.38
CA ARG A 114 8.43 6.35 -5.75
C ARG A 114 6.93 6.60 -5.92
N PHE A 115 6.12 6.21 -4.94
CA PHE A 115 4.69 6.42 -4.97
C PHE A 115 4.33 7.92 -5.04
N MET A 116 5.00 8.74 -4.23
CA MET A 116 4.77 10.18 -4.23
C MET A 116 5.25 10.85 -5.52
N GLU A 117 6.41 10.46 -6.06
CA GLU A 117 6.91 10.96 -7.35
C GLU A 117 5.93 10.70 -8.50
N VAL A 118 5.39 9.47 -8.58
CA VAL A 118 4.41 9.09 -9.61
C VAL A 118 3.13 9.90 -9.49
N ASN A 119 2.64 10.12 -8.27
CA ASN A 119 1.39 10.84 -8.04
C ASN A 119 1.52 12.37 -8.13
N GLN A 120 2.70 12.94 -7.87
CA GLN A 120 2.97 14.38 -8.07
C GLN A 120 3.09 14.74 -9.56
N GLY A 121 3.58 13.82 -10.41
CA GLY A 121 3.66 14.02 -11.85
C GLY A 121 2.30 14.01 -12.57
N ALA A 122 1.29 13.36 -12.00
CA ALA A 122 -0.04 13.21 -12.60
C ALA A 122 -0.91 14.48 -12.56
N GLY A 123 -0.50 15.52 -11.81
CA GLY A 123 -1.19 16.80 -11.70
C GLY A 123 -0.73 17.88 -12.69
N LYS A 124 0.16 17.56 -13.64
CA LYS A 124 0.73 18.51 -14.62
C LYS A 124 0.47 18.15 -16.09
N ALA A 125 -0.47 17.24 -16.37
CA ALA A 125 -0.85 16.85 -17.73
C ALA A 125 -2.26 17.32 -18.07
#